data_AF-A0A3M7CS08-F1
#
_entry.id   AF-A0A3M7CS08-F1
#
_cell.length_a   1.000
_cell.length_b   1.000
_cell.length_c   1.000
_cell.angle_alpha   90.00
_cell.angle_beta   90.00
_cell.angle_gamma   90.00
#
_symmetry.space_group_name_H-M   'P 1'
#
loop_
_entity.id
_entity.type
_entity.pdbx_description
1 polymer ?
#
loop_
_entity_poly.entity_id
_entity_poly.type
_entity_poly.pdbx_seq_one_letter_code
_entity_poly.pdbx_strand_id
1 'polypeptide(L)'
;MLTKAFTRLPTELQILLLCETRIGASPARPKIPIPWSSPLCPHNPRPHLQTRSASSASSSRWKTRQSNDSYAREAKVAGLKSRAAFKLLEINDKYRLFRPGDTVVDLGYAPGSWSQVALNRTQPGGRVVGIDIIPAQPPRGVSTLQGDFLSGEIREELRRFVVEGQGRPRRMEEMVRREGEVGEEGNGWTVEELDREGRGVVELERASGQREENMPSEERRTDKKLSQRQTDEAEGRVVNVVLSDMCEPWPLVSSSWIKSDLCHAALTFAFDTLGTGGNFLCKFYQGEEDKALELRLKKLFEKTYRIKPDSSRKESKEAYFVGLRRKAGAVRNEVLGGG
;
A
#
# COMPACT_ATOMS: atom_id res chain seq x y z
N MET A 1 24.95 -24.82 38.68
CA MET A 1 25.22 -23.49 38.09
C MET A 1 23.96 -22.99 37.41
N LEU A 2 23.13 -22.19 38.08
CA LEU A 2 22.11 -21.30 37.48
C LEU A 2 21.44 -20.50 38.61
N THR A 3 22.27 -19.87 39.43
CA THR A 3 21.88 -18.81 40.36
C THR A 3 22.74 -17.60 39.99
N LYS A 4 22.26 -16.82 39.02
CA LYS A 4 22.63 -15.42 38.70
C LYS A 4 22.27 -15.15 37.24
N ALA A 5 21.07 -14.60 37.00
CA ALA A 5 20.76 -13.63 35.94
C ALA A 5 19.24 -13.36 35.80
N PHE A 6 18.50 -13.29 36.92
CA PHE A 6 17.08 -12.89 36.90
C PHE A 6 16.85 -11.45 37.40
N THR A 7 17.92 -10.66 37.47
CA THR A 7 17.88 -9.25 37.84
C THR A 7 18.24 -8.41 36.63
N ARG A 8 17.29 -8.19 35.71
CA ARG A 8 17.20 -7.07 34.75
C ARG A 8 16.05 -7.30 33.77
N LEU A 9 14.81 -7.19 34.23
CA LEU A 9 13.66 -6.89 33.36
C LEU A 9 12.70 -5.92 34.07
N PRO A 10 12.17 -4.90 33.36
CA PRO A 10 11.30 -3.86 33.92
C PRO A 10 9.88 -4.36 34.28
N THR A 11 9.26 -3.68 35.24
CA THR A 11 8.08 -4.09 36.02
C THR A 11 6.74 -4.18 35.26
N GLU A 12 6.69 -3.86 33.97
CA GLU A 12 5.43 -3.83 33.20
C GLU A 12 5.12 -5.13 32.43
N LEU A 13 6.02 -6.12 32.43
CA LEU A 13 5.84 -7.40 31.74
C LEU A 13 5.47 -8.60 32.66
N GLN A 14 5.00 -8.34 33.88
CA GLN A 14 4.52 -9.39 34.80
C GLN A 14 3.00 -9.61 34.82
N ILE A 15 2.20 -8.86 34.04
CA ILE A 15 0.73 -8.87 34.14
C ILE A 15 0.00 -9.69 33.05
N LEU A 16 0.71 -10.36 32.14
CA LEU A 16 0.06 -11.14 31.07
C LEU A 16 0.52 -12.61 30.97
N LEU A 17 0.62 -13.30 32.11
CA LEU A 17 0.63 -14.76 32.08
C LEU A 17 0.20 -15.38 33.42
N LEU A 18 -1.10 -15.41 33.70
CA LEU A 18 -1.73 -16.33 34.66
C LEU A 18 -3.25 -16.32 34.42
N CYS A 19 -3.69 -16.91 33.32
CA CYS A 19 -5.07 -17.36 33.18
C CYS A 19 -5.02 -18.85 32.88
N GLU A 20 -5.05 -19.68 33.94
CA GLU A 20 -5.71 -20.98 33.89
C GLU A 20 -5.80 -21.63 35.28
N THR A 21 -7.03 -22.05 35.61
CA THR A 21 -7.46 -23.09 36.56
C THR A 21 -7.85 -22.76 38.02
N ARG A 22 -9.02 -23.33 38.38
CA ARG A 22 -9.64 -23.67 39.70
C ARG A 22 -10.50 -22.58 40.36
N ILE A 23 -11.84 -22.71 40.36
CA ILE A 23 -12.71 -23.50 41.25
C ILE A 23 -12.54 -23.14 42.74
N GLY A 24 -13.61 -22.59 43.33
CA GLY A 24 -13.99 -22.88 44.72
C GLY A 24 -14.08 -21.71 45.71
N ALA A 25 -15.27 -21.59 46.31
CA ALA A 25 -15.58 -21.05 47.63
C ALA A 25 -15.73 -19.52 47.83
N SER A 26 -16.95 -19.16 48.26
CA SER A 26 -17.37 -17.86 48.79
C SER A 26 -17.04 -17.77 50.29
N PRO A 27 -16.67 -16.59 50.83
CA PRO A 27 -16.84 -16.32 52.24
C PRO A 27 -17.84 -15.18 52.50
N ALA A 28 -18.55 -15.32 53.61
CA ALA A 28 -19.60 -14.43 54.11
C ALA A 28 -19.06 -13.06 54.58
N ARG A 29 -19.88 -12.01 54.44
CA ARG A 29 -19.62 -10.66 54.96
C ARG A 29 -19.97 -10.54 56.46
N PRO A 30 -19.20 -9.79 57.26
CA PRO A 30 -19.55 -9.48 58.64
C PRO A 30 -20.58 -8.34 58.73
N LYS A 31 -21.45 -8.41 59.74
CA LYS A 31 -22.44 -7.38 60.10
C LYS A 31 -21.81 -6.40 61.10
N ILE A 32 -21.82 -5.11 60.78
CA ILE A 32 -21.46 -4.01 61.70
C ILE A 32 -22.75 -3.22 61.99
N PRO A 33 -23.09 -2.91 63.25
CA PRO A 33 -24.25 -2.10 63.60
C PRO A 33 -23.89 -0.61 63.63
N ILE A 34 -24.79 0.25 63.14
CA ILE A 34 -24.69 1.71 63.24
C ILE A 34 -25.93 2.21 63.99
N PRO A 35 -25.80 3.05 65.04
CA PRO A 35 -26.93 3.62 65.75
C PRO A 35 -27.24 5.06 65.32
N TRP A 36 -28.52 5.38 65.55
CA TRP A 36 -29.11 6.70 65.81
C TRP A 36 -29.57 7.58 64.63
N SER A 37 -30.72 8.18 64.92
CA SER A 37 -31.75 8.76 64.08
C SER A 37 -31.88 10.27 64.30
N SER A 38 -32.33 11.01 63.27
CA SER A 38 -33.29 12.16 63.30
C SER A 38 -33.04 13.12 62.11
N PRO A 39 -33.98 14.00 61.73
CA PRO A 39 -35.38 13.71 61.40
C PRO A 39 -35.76 14.23 59.99
N LEU A 40 -36.73 13.55 59.39
CA LEU A 40 -37.77 14.04 58.46
C LEU A 40 -37.46 15.28 57.59
N CYS A 41 -37.12 15.02 56.32
CA CYS A 41 -37.37 15.92 55.19
C CYS A 41 -38.26 15.20 54.16
N PRO A 42 -39.18 15.90 53.45
CA PRO A 42 -40.22 15.27 52.66
C PRO A 42 -39.63 14.53 51.44
N HIS A 43 -40.10 13.30 51.23
CA HIS A 43 -39.73 12.45 50.11
C HIS A 43 -40.14 13.05 48.77
N ASN A 44 -39.16 13.20 47.87
CA ASN A 44 -39.39 13.11 46.43
C ASN A 44 -38.44 12.03 45.89
N PRO A 45 -38.92 10.90 45.37
CA PRO A 45 -38.03 9.85 44.88
C PRO A 45 -37.41 10.31 43.56
N ARG A 46 -36.14 10.74 43.61
CA ARG A 46 -35.33 10.89 42.40
C ARG A 46 -35.11 9.48 41.81
N PRO A 47 -35.49 9.22 40.56
CA PRO A 47 -35.14 7.95 39.95
C PRO A 47 -33.62 7.88 39.81
N HIS A 48 -33.06 6.77 40.28
CA HIS A 48 -31.68 6.38 40.08
C HIS A 48 -31.40 6.35 38.57
N LEU A 49 -30.74 7.39 38.04
CA LEU A 49 -30.27 7.39 36.65
C LEU A 49 -29.18 6.32 36.54
N GLN A 50 -29.59 5.12 36.13
CA GLN A 50 -28.69 4.21 35.45
C GLN A 50 -28.21 4.93 34.19
N THR A 51 -26.93 5.30 34.15
CA THR A 51 -26.27 5.78 32.94
C THR A 51 -26.14 4.63 31.95
N ARG A 52 -27.26 4.24 31.31
CA ARG A 52 -27.21 3.44 30.09
C ARG A 52 -26.61 4.35 29.03
N SER A 53 -25.42 4.00 28.51
CA SER A 53 -24.83 4.69 27.37
C SER A 53 -25.80 4.62 26.20
N ALA A 54 -26.59 5.68 26.00
CA ALA A 54 -27.51 5.77 24.89
C ALA A 54 -26.68 5.75 23.61
N SER A 55 -26.79 4.68 22.83
CA SER A 55 -26.26 4.67 21.47
C SER A 55 -26.91 5.82 20.71
N SER A 56 -26.11 6.79 20.25
CA SER A 56 -26.63 7.94 19.51
C SER A 56 -27.53 7.49 18.35
N ALA A 57 -28.50 8.30 17.94
CA ALA A 57 -29.33 8.00 16.78
C ALA A 57 -28.50 7.73 15.50
N SER A 58 -27.29 8.30 15.40
CA SER A 58 -26.31 7.95 14.35
C SER A 58 -25.73 6.55 14.54
N SER A 59 -25.51 6.12 15.80
CA SER A 59 -25.06 4.78 16.18
C SER A 59 -26.06 3.67 15.81
N SER A 60 -27.35 3.90 16.04
CA SER A 60 -28.39 2.94 15.65
C SER A 60 -28.65 2.91 14.14
N ARG A 61 -28.55 4.08 13.47
CA ARG A 61 -28.73 4.17 12.00
C ARG A 61 -27.56 3.56 11.22
N TRP A 62 -26.31 3.63 11.68
CA TRP A 62 -25.20 2.97 10.97
C TRP A 62 -25.28 1.44 11.00
N LYS A 63 -25.69 0.85 12.14
CA LYS A 63 -25.89 -0.61 12.27
C LYS A 63 -27.01 -1.08 11.36
N THR A 64 -28.13 -0.36 11.37
CA THR A 64 -29.29 -0.65 10.51
C THR A 64 -28.94 -0.52 9.01
N ARG A 65 -28.11 0.48 8.63
CA ARG A 65 -27.63 0.66 7.26
C ARG A 65 -26.73 -0.48 6.80
N GLN A 66 -25.75 -0.88 7.60
CA GLN A 66 -24.88 -2.02 7.29
C GLN A 66 -25.68 -3.31 7.08
N SER A 67 -26.73 -3.50 7.88
CA SER A 67 -27.61 -4.67 7.79
C SER A 67 -28.40 -4.76 6.47
N ASN A 68 -28.71 -3.64 5.81
CA ASN A 68 -29.48 -3.58 4.56
C ASN A 68 -28.64 -3.21 3.33
N ASP A 69 -27.31 -3.27 3.45
CA ASP A 69 -26.38 -2.87 2.41
C ASP A 69 -26.17 -4.02 1.40
N SER A 70 -26.81 -3.93 0.23
CA SER A 70 -26.71 -4.96 -0.82
C SER A 70 -25.26 -5.26 -1.20
N TYR A 71 -24.45 -4.21 -1.36
CA TYR A 71 -23.03 -4.34 -1.69
C TYR A 71 -22.19 -4.95 -0.56
N ALA A 72 -22.57 -4.76 0.71
CA ALA A 72 -21.86 -5.42 1.81
C ALA A 72 -22.15 -6.93 1.84
N ARG A 73 -23.41 -7.32 1.59
CA ARG A 73 -23.79 -8.72 1.42
C ARG A 73 -23.09 -9.33 0.21
N GLU A 74 -23.10 -8.65 -0.92
CA GLU A 74 -22.48 -9.11 -2.17
C GLU A 74 -20.96 -9.25 -2.02
N ALA A 75 -20.30 -8.30 -1.33
CA ALA A 75 -18.87 -8.40 -1.03
C ALA A 75 -18.56 -9.67 -0.24
N LYS A 76 -19.39 -9.99 0.77
CA LYS A 76 -19.22 -11.21 1.57
C LYS A 76 -19.39 -12.47 0.71
N VAL A 77 -20.40 -12.51 -0.17
CA VAL A 77 -20.64 -13.63 -1.09
C VAL A 77 -19.48 -13.78 -2.09
N ALA A 78 -18.96 -12.67 -2.61
CA ALA A 78 -17.85 -12.65 -3.56
C ALA A 78 -16.47 -12.83 -2.90
N GLY A 79 -16.39 -13.01 -1.58
CA GLY A 79 -15.11 -13.15 -0.87
C GLY A 79 -14.24 -11.88 -0.90
N LEU A 80 -14.86 -10.72 -1.07
CA LEU A 80 -14.19 -9.42 -1.07
C LEU A 80 -14.04 -8.88 0.36
N LYS A 81 -12.89 -8.26 0.66
CA LYS A 81 -12.60 -7.71 2.00
C LYS A 81 -13.60 -6.64 2.46
N SER A 82 -14.22 -5.90 1.54
CA SER A 82 -15.21 -4.87 1.86
C SER A 82 -16.06 -4.50 0.64
N ARG A 83 -17.18 -3.80 0.86
CA ARG A 83 -18.01 -3.23 -0.23
C ARG A 83 -17.30 -2.18 -1.08
N ALA A 84 -16.19 -1.60 -0.60
CA ALA A 84 -15.45 -0.59 -1.35
C ALA A 84 -14.81 -1.17 -2.62
N ALA A 85 -14.63 -2.48 -2.70
CA ALA A 85 -14.17 -3.18 -3.90
C ALA A 85 -15.05 -2.87 -5.13
N PHE A 86 -16.37 -2.79 -4.97
CA PHE A 86 -17.30 -2.50 -6.07
C PHE A 86 -17.05 -1.12 -6.70
N LYS A 87 -16.67 -0.14 -5.90
CA LYS A 87 -16.34 1.20 -6.39
C LYS A 87 -15.16 1.14 -7.36
N LEU A 88 -14.10 0.42 -6.98
CA LEU A 88 -12.93 0.26 -7.85
C LEU A 88 -13.24 -0.58 -9.09
N LEU A 89 -14.07 -1.62 -8.97
CA LEU A 89 -14.50 -2.42 -10.11
C LEU A 89 -15.26 -1.57 -11.14
N GLU A 90 -16.25 -0.80 -10.72
CA GLU A 90 -17.03 0.08 -11.60
C GLU A 90 -16.16 1.15 -12.27
N ILE A 91 -15.28 1.80 -11.50
CA ILE A 91 -14.38 2.83 -12.03
C ILE A 91 -13.40 2.21 -13.03
N ASN A 92 -12.86 1.02 -12.74
CA ASN A 92 -11.96 0.32 -13.65
C ASN A 92 -12.67 -0.15 -14.93
N ASP A 93 -13.91 -0.61 -14.84
CA ASP A 93 -14.68 -1.03 -16.03
C ASP A 93 -14.90 0.15 -16.99
N LYS A 94 -15.08 1.36 -16.45
CA LYS A 94 -15.23 2.59 -17.24
C LYS A 94 -13.92 3.15 -17.79
N TYR A 95 -12.86 3.18 -16.99
CA TYR A 95 -11.63 3.91 -17.33
C TYR A 95 -10.41 3.05 -17.64
N ARG A 96 -10.52 1.72 -17.46
CA ARG A 96 -9.45 0.74 -17.72
C ARG A 96 -8.13 1.14 -17.04
N LEU A 97 -8.18 1.25 -15.72
CA LEU A 97 -7.05 1.72 -14.90
C LEU A 97 -5.86 0.76 -14.94
N PHE A 98 -6.14 -0.53 -15.02
CA PHE A 98 -5.15 -1.60 -14.90
C PHE A 98 -4.87 -2.30 -16.22
N ARG A 99 -3.64 -2.77 -16.37
CA ARG A 99 -3.17 -3.66 -17.41
C ARG A 99 -2.43 -4.85 -16.80
N PRO A 100 -2.38 -6.00 -17.51
CA PRO A 100 -1.52 -7.10 -17.11
C PRO A 100 -0.07 -6.65 -16.91
N GLY A 101 0.55 -7.04 -15.81
CA GLY A 101 1.95 -6.71 -15.50
C GLY A 101 2.17 -5.39 -14.75
N ASP A 102 1.12 -4.58 -14.54
CA ASP A 102 1.23 -3.30 -13.84
C ASP A 102 1.73 -3.48 -12.40
N THR A 103 2.58 -2.55 -11.98
CA THR A 103 2.91 -2.29 -10.57
C THR A 103 1.92 -1.27 -10.01
N VAL A 104 1.14 -1.69 -9.02
CA VAL A 104 0.11 -0.88 -8.37
C VAL A 104 0.50 -0.56 -6.93
N VAL A 105 0.32 0.69 -6.52
CA VAL A 105 0.39 1.11 -5.13
C VAL A 105 -1.00 1.49 -4.62
N ASP A 106 -1.39 0.94 -3.48
CA ASP A 106 -2.65 1.24 -2.79
C ASP A 106 -2.36 2.00 -1.50
N LEU A 107 -2.65 3.30 -1.47
CA LEU A 107 -2.40 4.19 -0.33
C LEU A 107 -3.55 4.12 0.66
N GLY A 108 -3.21 3.92 1.94
CA GLY A 108 -4.15 3.63 3.02
C GLY A 108 -4.98 2.39 2.71
N TYR A 109 -4.29 1.31 2.33
CA TYR A 109 -4.93 0.16 1.73
C TYR A 109 -5.88 -0.58 2.68
N ALA A 110 -5.74 -0.44 4.02
CA ALA A 110 -6.52 -1.22 4.97
C ALA A 110 -8.04 -0.97 4.78
N PRO A 111 -8.87 -2.03 4.65
CA PRO A 111 -8.62 -3.45 4.95
C PRO A 111 -8.11 -4.31 3.77
N GLY A 112 -7.82 -3.71 2.62
CA GLY A 112 -7.21 -4.34 1.45
C GLY A 112 -8.17 -4.75 0.34
N SER A 113 -9.40 -4.23 0.32
CA SER A 113 -10.38 -4.55 -0.73
C SER A 113 -9.97 -4.04 -2.12
N TRP A 114 -9.31 -2.87 -2.18
CA TRP A 114 -8.83 -2.32 -3.45
C TRP A 114 -7.60 -3.06 -3.94
N SER A 115 -6.64 -3.33 -3.04
CA SER A 115 -5.51 -4.21 -3.30
C SER A 115 -5.91 -5.60 -3.86
N GLN A 116 -6.97 -6.21 -3.32
CA GLN A 116 -7.50 -7.49 -3.82
C GLN A 116 -8.00 -7.37 -5.27
N VAL A 117 -8.73 -6.31 -5.59
CA VAL A 117 -9.21 -6.05 -6.95
C VAL A 117 -8.04 -5.75 -7.89
N ALA A 118 -7.10 -4.90 -7.48
CA ALA A 118 -5.92 -4.54 -8.27
C ALA A 118 -5.08 -5.77 -8.61
N LEU A 119 -4.88 -6.69 -7.67
CA LEU A 119 -4.11 -7.92 -7.90
C LEU A 119 -4.76 -8.76 -9.00
N ASN A 120 -6.09 -8.96 -8.94
CA ASN A 120 -6.81 -9.72 -9.95
C ASN A 120 -6.78 -9.02 -11.33
N ARG A 121 -6.87 -7.68 -11.37
CA ARG A 121 -6.94 -6.93 -12.63
C ARG A 121 -5.58 -6.71 -13.31
N THR A 122 -4.48 -6.99 -12.62
CA THR A 122 -3.11 -6.86 -13.15
C THR A 122 -2.46 -8.18 -13.50
N GLN A 123 -3.18 -9.30 -13.39
CA GLN A 123 -2.70 -10.61 -13.83
C GLN A 123 -2.65 -10.74 -15.37
N PRO A 124 -1.76 -11.60 -15.91
CA PRO A 124 -0.62 -12.21 -15.20
C PRO A 124 0.52 -11.19 -14.97
N GLY A 125 1.40 -11.49 -14.01
CA GLY A 125 2.66 -10.75 -13.81
C GLY A 125 2.56 -9.39 -13.11
N GLY A 126 1.35 -8.95 -12.74
CA GLY A 126 1.13 -7.76 -11.94
C GLY A 126 1.67 -7.87 -10.52
N ARG A 127 1.85 -6.72 -9.88
CA ARG A 127 2.33 -6.59 -8.50
C ARG A 127 1.53 -5.50 -7.80
N VAL A 128 1.15 -5.76 -6.54
CA VAL A 128 0.43 -4.79 -5.72
C VAL A 128 1.15 -4.58 -4.40
N VAL A 129 1.40 -3.31 -4.06
CA VAL A 129 2.00 -2.89 -2.78
C VAL A 129 1.01 -1.99 -2.05
N GLY A 130 0.49 -2.45 -0.91
CA GLY A 130 -0.31 -1.63 0.00
C GLY A 130 0.59 -0.82 0.94
N ILE A 131 0.32 0.46 1.11
CA ILE A 131 1.03 1.31 2.08
C ILE A 131 0.01 1.85 3.08
N ASP A 132 0.24 1.61 4.37
CA ASP A 132 -0.64 2.11 5.42
C ASP A 132 0.15 2.34 6.72
N ILE A 133 -0.28 3.31 7.52
CA ILE A 133 0.25 3.53 8.86
C ILE A 133 -0.30 2.44 9.80
N ILE A 134 -1.55 2.03 9.57
CA ILE A 134 -2.23 1.01 10.35
C ILE A 134 -1.74 -0.38 9.90
N PRO A 135 -1.24 -1.22 10.83
CA PRO A 135 -0.89 -2.57 10.50
C PRO A 135 -2.17 -3.35 10.14
N ALA A 136 -2.18 -3.95 8.96
CA ALA A 136 -3.26 -4.79 8.49
C ALA A 136 -2.69 -6.05 7.81
N GLN A 137 -3.46 -7.13 7.81
CA GLN A 137 -3.07 -8.34 7.11
C GLN A 137 -3.43 -8.20 5.63
N PRO A 138 -2.44 -8.22 4.70
CA PRO A 138 -2.73 -8.08 3.28
C PRO A 138 -3.53 -9.26 2.72
N PRO A 139 -4.32 -9.04 1.64
CA PRO A 139 -4.79 -10.12 0.80
C PRO A 139 -3.64 -10.97 0.28
N ARG A 140 -3.88 -12.28 0.07
CA ARG A 140 -2.86 -13.19 -0.46
C ARG A 140 -2.32 -12.68 -1.81
N GLY A 141 -0.99 -12.58 -1.92
CA GLY A 141 -0.30 -12.10 -3.13
C GLY A 141 -0.10 -10.59 -3.18
N VAL A 142 -0.61 -9.83 -2.20
CA VAL A 142 -0.33 -8.40 -2.03
C VAL A 142 0.83 -8.24 -1.06
N SER A 143 1.78 -7.37 -1.39
CA SER A 143 2.87 -6.98 -0.49
C SER A 143 2.52 -5.69 0.25
N THR A 144 3.12 -5.42 1.40
CA THR A 144 2.78 -4.24 2.20
C THR A 144 3.99 -3.57 2.80
N LEU A 145 3.96 -2.25 2.83
CA LEU A 145 4.89 -1.41 3.57
C LEU A 145 4.11 -0.67 4.65
N GLN A 146 4.62 -0.68 5.88
CA GLN A 146 3.97 0.02 6.98
C GLN A 146 4.68 1.36 7.23
N GLY A 147 3.95 2.46 7.12
CA GLY A 147 4.50 3.79 7.41
C GLY A 147 3.75 4.92 6.73
N ASP A 148 4.25 6.14 6.96
CA ASP A 148 3.78 7.33 6.25
C ASP A 148 4.29 7.30 4.81
N PHE A 149 3.36 7.26 3.85
CA PHE A 149 3.67 7.24 2.42
C PHE A 149 4.35 8.52 1.93
N LEU A 150 4.27 9.63 2.67
CA LEU A 150 5.02 10.85 2.36
C LEU A 150 6.49 10.81 2.78
N SER A 151 6.86 9.87 3.66
CA SER A 151 8.24 9.76 4.12
C SER A 151 9.18 9.38 2.97
N GLY A 152 10.40 9.93 2.97
CA GLY A 152 11.44 9.54 2.01
C GLY A 152 11.83 8.06 2.16
N GLU A 153 11.83 7.55 3.39
CA GLU A 153 12.14 6.17 3.70
C GLU A 153 11.18 5.17 3.02
N ILE A 154 9.87 5.36 3.17
CA ILE A 154 8.87 4.48 2.56
C ILE A 154 8.93 4.55 1.03
N ARG A 155 9.22 5.72 0.45
CA ARG A 155 9.40 5.86 -1.00
C ARG A 155 10.63 5.10 -1.51
N GLU A 156 11.75 5.19 -0.80
CA GLU A 156 12.97 4.45 -1.15
C GLU A 156 12.81 2.94 -0.92
N GLU A 157 12.11 2.53 0.13
CA GLU A 157 11.75 1.12 0.35
C GLU A 157 10.86 0.58 -0.77
N LEU A 158 9.81 1.33 -1.16
CA LEU A 158 8.99 0.98 -2.32
C LEU A 158 9.83 0.87 -3.58
N ARG A 159 10.73 1.83 -3.84
CA ARG A 159 11.60 1.81 -5.01
C ARG A 159 12.46 0.54 -5.05
N ARG A 160 13.14 0.24 -3.94
CA ARG A 160 13.96 -0.99 -3.80
C ARG A 160 13.11 -2.24 -4.01
N PHE A 161 11.97 -2.33 -3.34
CA PHE A 161 11.04 -3.45 -3.48
C PHE A 161 10.64 -3.69 -4.95
N VAL A 162 10.36 -2.60 -5.69
CA VAL A 162 9.97 -2.68 -7.10
C VAL A 162 11.15 -3.12 -7.98
N VAL A 163 12.30 -2.46 -7.85
CA VAL A 163 13.51 -2.67 -8.66
C VAL A 163 14.10 -4.07 -8.47
N GLU A 164 14.13 -4.57 -7.23
CA GLU A 164 14.62 -5.94 -6.92
C GLU A 164 13.69 -7.06 -7.41
N GLY A 165 12.56 -6.72 -8.03
CA GLY A 165 11.65 -7.72 -8.60
C GLY A 165 10.75 -8.43 -7.59
N GLN A 166 10.74 -8.01 -6.32
CA GLN A 166 9.98 -8.67 -5.25
C GLN A 166 8.46 -8.59 -5.46
N GLY A 167 7.72 -9.66 -5.16
CA GLY A 167 6.25 -9.64 -5.26
C GLY A 167 5.68 -9.74 -6.68
N ARG A 168 6.51 -9.94 -7.72
CA ARG A 168 6.02 -10.49 -8.99
C ARG A 168 5.85 -12.01 -8.87
N PRO A 169 4.74 -12.60 -9.35
CA PRO A 169 4.67 -14.04 -9.54
C PRO A 169 5.81 -14.46 -10.45
N ARG A 170 6.78 -15.24 -9.94
CA ARG A 170 7.84 -15.82 -10.79
C ARG A 170 7.15 -16.63 -11.88
N ARG A 171 7.50 -16.37 -13.14
CA ARG A 171 6.98 -17.14 -14.25
C ARG A 171 7.45 -18.58 -14.03
N MET A 172 6.55 -19.56 -13.95
CA MET A 172 6.92 -20.97 -13.76
C MET A 172 8.00 -21.39 -14.78
N GLU A 173 7.91 -20.87 -16.00
CA GLU A 173 8.89 -21.06 -17.08
C GLU A 173 10.31 -20.54 -16.77
N GLU A 174 10.48 -19.61 -15.84
CA GLU A 174 11.78 -19.04 -15.43
C GLU A 174 12.42 -19.88 -14.31
N MET A 175 11.60 -20.53 -13.47
CA MET A 175 12.06 -21.59 -12.57
C MET A 175 12.45 -22.85 -13.35
N VAL A 176 11.63 -23.29 -14.32
CA VAL A 176 11.94 -24.45 -15.17
C VAL A 176 13.20 -24.24 -16.01
N ARG A 177 13.49 -23.00 -16.47
CA ARG A 177 14.77 -22.69 -17.15
C ARG A 177 15.97 -22.77 -16.21
N ARG A 178 15.84 -22.34 -14.94
CA ARG A 178 16.93 -22.45 -13.94
C ARG A 178 17.11 -23.87 -13.42
N GLU A 179 16.04 -24.66 -13.35
CA GLU A 179 16.09 -26.07 -12.96
C GLU A 179 16.52 -26.98 -14.12
N GLY A 180 16.29 -26.56 -15.38
CA GLY A 180 16.81 -27.24 -16.58
C GLY A 180 18.30 -27.03 -16.85
N GLU A 181 18.94 -26.03 -16.22
CA GLU A 181 20.40 -25.82 -16.26
C GLU A 181 21.12 -26.50 -15.08
N VAL A 182 20.38 -27.06 -14.11
CA VAL A 182 20.93 -27.78 -12.95
C VAL A 182 20.34 -29.19 -12.93
N GLY A 183 20.72 -29.98 -13.93
CA GLY A 183 20.19 -31.32 -14.09
C GLY A 183 20.93 -32.14 -15.13
N GLU A 184 22.25 -32.28 -15.00
CA GLU A 184 23.02 -33.41 -15.55
C GLU A 184 24.44 -33.42 -14.93
N GLU A 185 24.57 -33.91 -13.70
CA GLU A 185 25.80 -34.58 -13.27
C GLU A 185 25.53 -36.08 -13.29
N GLY A 186 26.16 -36.80 -14.22
CA GLY A 186 26.08 -38.26 -14.23
C GLY A 186 26.36 -39.00 -15.53
N ASN A 187 27.34 -38.60 -16.35
CA ASN A 187 28.09 -39.59 -17.12
C ASN A 187 29.53 -39.12 -17.40
N GLY A 188 30.48 -40.03 -17.19
CA GLY A 188 31.91 -39.74 -17.08
C GLY A 188 32.58 -39.27 -18.37
N TRP A 189 33.61 -38.45 -18.21
CA TRP A 189 34.51 -38.06 -19.30
C TRP A 189 35.47 -39.23 -19.58
N THR A 190 35.51 -39.71 -20.81
CA THR A 190 36.47 -40.74 -21.24
C THR A 190 37.84 -40.13 -21.54
N VAL A 191 38.90 -40.89 -21.22
CA VAL A 191 40.33 -40.52 -21.33
C VAL A 191 40.78 -40.17 -22.77
N GLU A 192 39.93 -40.34 -23.78
CA GLU A 192 40.24 -40.11 -25.21
C GLU A 192 39.86 -38.71 -25.75
N GLU A 193 39.25 -37.83 -24.95
CA GLU A 193 38.95 -36.44 -25.34
C GLU A 193 39.94 -35.41 -24.77
N LEU A 194 40.77 -35.79 -23.81
CA LEU A 194 41.82 -34.93 -23.22
C LEU A 194 43.12 -34.88 -24.04
N ASP A 195 43.20 -35.58 -25.17
CA ASP A 195 44.43 -35.74 -25.96
C ASP A 195 44.40 -35.07 -27.35
N ARG A 196 43.42 -34.18 -27.63
CA ARG A 196 43.21 -33.66 -29.00
C ARG A 196 43.41 -32.17 -29.26
N GLU A 197 43.64 -31.30 -28.28
CA GLU A 197 43.98 -29.88 -28.56
C GLU A 197 45.11 -29.31 -27.69
N GLY A 198 46.20 -30.08 -27.59
CA GLY A 198 47.52 -29.51 -27.32
C GLY A 198 48.09 -28.81 -28.56
N ARG A 199 48.01 -27.47 -28.62
CA ARG A 199 48.95 -26.64 -29.40
C ARG A 199 49.36 -25.40 -28.60
N GLY A 200 50.51 -25.52 -27.95
CA GLY A 200 51.58 -24.53 -27.79
C GLY A 200 51.22 -23.07 -27.51
N VAL A 201 51.42 -22.66 -26.26
CA VAL A 201 51.87 -21.31 -25.92
C VAL A 201 53.35 -21.19 -26.34
N VAL A 202 53.76 -19.99 -26.78
CA VAL A 202 55.12 -19.55 -27.19
C VAL A 202 55.43 -19.73 -28.68
N GLU A 203 54.92 -18.84 -29.54
CA GLU A 203 55.65 -18.28 -30.72
C GLU A 203 54.79 -17.22 -31.46
N LEU A 204 54.72 -15.98 -30.94
CA LEU A 204 54.59 -14.78 -31.79
C LEU A 204 54.96 -13.48 -31.05
N GLU A 205 56.00 -13.51 -30.21
CA GLU A 205 56.72 -12.30 -29.75
C GLU A 205 57.81 -11.88 -30.76
N ARG A 206 57.61 -12.15 -32.05
CA ARG A 206 58.59 -11.84 -33.10
C ARG A 206 57.96 -11.22 -34.34
N ALA A 207 57.18 -10.16 -34.12
CA ALA A 207 56.85 -9.19 -35.15
C ALA A 207 56.67 -7.78 -34.54
N SER A 208 57.75 -7.26 -33.95
CA SER A 208 57.90 -5.81 -33.78
C SER A 208 58.15 -5.19 -35.16
N GLY A 209 57.33 -4.22 -35.58
CA GLY A 209 57.57 -3.51 -36.84
C GLY A 209 56.48 -2.54 -37.29
N GLN A 210 56.36 -1.42 -36.59
CA GLN A 210 55.84 -0.12 -37.06
C GLN A 210 54.31 0.11 -37.17
N ARG A 211 53.95 1.31 -36.67
CA ARG A 211 52.74 2.14 -36.85
C ARG A 211 51.58 1.82 -35.92
N GLU A 212 50.93 2.79 -35.29
CA GLU A 212 51.16 4.22 -35.05
C GLU A 212 50.24 4.55 -33.86
N GLU A 213 50.58 5.59 -33.11
CA GLU A 213 49.81 6.08 -31.99
C GLU A 213 48.34 6.30 -32.36
N ASN A 214 47.44 5.64 -31.66
CA ASN A 214 46.07 6.13 -31.51
C ASN A 214 45.69 5.99 -30.04
N MET A 215 45.97 7.06 -29.29
CA MET A 215 45.17 7.41 -28.12
C MET A 215 43.69 7.27 -28.48
N PRO A 216 42.81 6.76 -27.60
CA PRO A 216 41.39 7.01 -27.75
C PRO A 216 41.19 8.51 -27.50
N SER A 217 41.22 9.27 -28.59
CA SER A 217 40.68 10.63 -28.65
C SER A 217 39.28 10.58 -28.05
N GLU A 218 39.03 11.48 -27.09
CA GLU A 218 37.74 11.79 -26.47
C GLU A 218 36.58 11.21 -27.28
N GLU A 219 35.99 10.12 -26.76
CA GLU A 219 34.69 9.69 -27.23
C GLU A 219 33.76 10.89 -27.09
N ARG A 220 33.49 11.50 -28.24
CA ARG A 220 32.39 12.39 -28.52
C ARG A 220 31.18 11.79 -27.81
N ARG A 221 30.86 12.30 -26.61
CA ARG A 221 29.66 11.93 -25.86
C ARG A 221 28.49 12.29 -26.75
N THR A 222 28.06 11.34 -27.57
CA THR A 222 26.74 11.41 -28.17
C THR A 222 25.82 11.34 -26.97
N ASP A 223 25.18 12.45 -26.62
CA ASP A 223 24.12 12.50 -25.62
C ASP A 223 23.01 11.54 -26.08
N LYS A 224 23.17 10.24 -25.79
CA LYS A 224 22.16 9.23 -26.04
C LYS A 224 21.02 9.57 -25.11
N LYS A 225 20.03 10.28 -25.65
CA LYS A 225 18.79 10.63 -24.97
C LYS A 225 18.20 9.32 -24.42
N LEU A 226 18.16 9.21 -23.09
CA LEU A 226 17.60 8.04 -22.42
C LEU A 226 16.17 7.79 -22.92
N SER A 227 15.79 6.52 -23.06
CA SER A 227 14.39 6.19 -23.33
C SER A 227 13.51 6.68 -22.18
N GLN A 228 12.24 7.00 -22.44
CA GLN A 228 11.33 7.51 -21.41
C GLN A 228 11.28 6.62 -20.17
N ARG A 229 11.32 5.30 -20.37
CA ARG A 229 11.36 4.32 -19.28
C ARG A 229 12.62 4.43 -18.44
N GLN A 230 13.79 4.59 -19.06
CA GLN A 230 15.05 4.77 -18.34
C GLN A 230 15.07 6.10 -17.58
N THR A 231 14.49 7.16 -18.15
CA THR A 231 14.30 8.44 -17.45
C THR A 231 13.40 8.27 -16.22
N ASP A 232 12.26 7.60 -16.38
CA ASP A 232 11.34 7.33 -15.27
C ASP A 232 12.04 6.49 -14.17
N GLU A 233 12.76 5.43 -14.53
CA GLU A 233 13.49 4.58 -13.58
C GLU A 233 14.61 5.35 -12.85
N ALA A 234 15.34 6.24 -13.55
CA ALA A 234 16.35 7.10 -12.95
C ALA A 234 15.73 8.09 -11.94
N GLU A 235 14.57 8.65 -12.27
CA GLU A 235 13.79 9.55 -11.40
C GLU A 235 13.01 8.81 -10.29
N GLY A 236 13.09 7.48 -10.22
CA GLY A 236 12.41 6.67 -9.19
C GLY A 236 10.93 6.43 -9.48
N ARG A 237 10.45 6.75 -10.68
CA ARG A 237 9.07 6.59 -11.14
C ARG A 237 8.82 5.17 -11.64
N VAL A 238 8.68 4.25 -10.70
CA VAL A 238 8.59 2.79 -10.96
C VAL A 238 7.17 2.23 -10.86
N VAL A 239 6.16 3.07 -10.62
CA VAL A 239 4.77 2.67 -10.40
C VAL A 239 3.91 2.95 -11.63
N ASN A 240 2.99 2.05 -11.97
CA ASN A 240 2.07 2.22 -13.11
C ASN A 240 0.70 2.76 -12.68
N VAL A 241 0.23 2.40 -11.50
CA VAL A 241 -1.05 2.88 -10.96
C VAL A 241 -0.93 3.22 -9.48
N VAL A 242 -1.39 4.41 -9.09
CA VAL A 242 -1.52 4.80 -7.68
C VAL A 242 -3.01 4.93 -7.35
N LEU A 243 -3.43 4.23 -6.29
CA LEU A 243 -4.78 4.26 -5.75
C LEU A 243 -4.77 4.91 -4.36
N SER A 244 -5.82 5.66 -4.04
CA SER A 244 -6.06 6.18 -2.69
C SER A 244 -7.55 6.14 -2.39
N ASP A 245 -7.96 5.23 -1.50
CA ASP A 245 -9.28 5.25 -0.85
C ASP A 245 -9.18 5.80 0.57
N MET A 246 -8.14 6.57 0.87
CA MET A 246 -8.02 7.18 2.19
C MET A 246 -9.13 8.20 2.44
N CYS A 247 -9.62 8.20 3.68
CA CYS A 247 -10.49 9.21 4.23
C CYS A 247 -10.27 9.21 5.73
N GLU A 248 -9.94 10.38 6.28
CA GLU A 248 -9.95 10.54 7.73
C GLU A 248 -11.38 10.36 8.26
N PRO A 249 -11.57 9.50 9.27
CA PRO A 249 -12.80 9.52 10.03
C PRO A 249 -12.76 10.70 11.01
N TRP A 250 -13.92 11.35 11.23
CA TRP A 250 -14.37 12.05 12.45
C TRP A 250 -14.83 13.52 12.31
N PRO A 251 -15.85 13.93 13.11
CA PRO A 251 -16.54 15.21 13.01
C PRO A 251 -16.07 16.17 14.12
N LEU A 252 -14.81 16.61 14.10
CA LEU A 252 -14.34 17.64 15.06
C LEU A 252 -13.42 18.69 14.45
N VAL A 253 -13.06 18.57 13.18
CA VAL A 253 -12.38 19.65 12.46
C VAL A 253 -13.27 20.09 11.30
N SER A 254 -14.02 21.18 11.53
CA SER A 254 -14.95 21.78 10.57
C SER A 254 -14.26 22.52 9.44
N SER A 255 -12.94 22.46 9.33
CA SER A 255 -12.19 23.18 8.32
C SER A 255 -11.86 22.27 7.15
N SER A 256 -12.22 22.72 5.95
CA SER A 256 -12.05 22.00 4.68
C SER A 256 -10.58 21.72 4.33
N TRP A 257 -9.64 22.38 5.00
CA TRP A 257 -8.20 22.34 4.77
C TRP A 257 -7.55 20.93 4.91
N ILE A 258 -7.83 20.19 5.99
CA ILE A 258 -7.24 18.87 6.28
C ILE A 258 -7.69 17.79 5.27
N LYS A 259 -8.90 17.91 4.71
CA LYS A 259 -9.36 17.00 3.64
C LYS A 259 -8.60 17.22 2.33
N SER A 260 -8.18 18.46 2.09
CA SER A 260 -7.32 18.82 0.97
C SER A 260 -5.94 18.16 1.12
N ASP A 261 -5.41 18.13 2.34
CA ASP A 261 -4.07 17.62 2.63
C ASP A 261 -3.89 16.17 2.21
N LEU A 262 -4.87 15.29 2.44
CA LEU A 262 -4.71 13.88 2.09
C LEU A 262 -4.77 13.62 0.57
N CYS A 263 -5.61 14.36 -0.15
CA CYS A 263 -5.66 14.28 -1.62
C CYS A 263 -4.41 14.90 -2.24
N HIS A 264 -3.92 16.01 -1.68
CA HIS A 264 -2.66 16.63 -2.09
C HIS A 264 -1.45 15.76 -1.76
N ALA A 265 -1.46 15.06 -0.63
CA ALA A 265 -0.45 14.09 -0.26
C ALA A 265 -0.41 12.92 -1.26
N ALA A 266 -1.57 12.34 -1.59
CA ALA A 266 -1.66 11.29 -2.60
C ALA A 266 -1.20 11.78 -3.99
N LEU A 267 -1.54 13.02 -4.38
CA LEU A 267 -1.05 13.63 -5.61
C LEU A 267 0.48 13.83 -5.59
N THR A 268 1.04 14.24 -4.46
CA THR A 268 2.48 14.40 -4.27
C THR A 268 3.19 13.06 -4.43
N PHE A 269 2.69 12.02 -3.77
CA PHE A 269 3.18 10.66 -3.91
C PHE A 269 3.12 10.17 -5.37
N ALA A 270 1.99 10.40 -6.07
CA ALA A 270 1.86 10.07 -7.47
C ALA A 270 2.81 10.88 -8.36
N PHE A 271 3.10 12.14 -8.02
CA PHE A 271 4.07 12.93 -8.76
C PHE A 271 5.47 12.29 -8.70
N ASP A 272 5.87 11.81 -7.53
CA ASP A 272 7.22 11.31 -7.29
C ASP A 272 7.42 9.85 -7.77
N THR A 273 6.38 9.01 -7.73
CA THR A 273 6.52 7.55 -7.95
C THR A 273 5.90 7.04 -9.26
N LEU A 274 4.95 7.76 -9.85
CA LEU A 274 4.22 7.29 -11.02
C LEU A 274 5.01 7.51 -12.31
N GLY A 275 5.23 6.43 -13.06
CA GLY A 275 5.85 6.45 -14.39
C GLY A 275 5.01 7.18 -15.43
N THR A 276 5.66 7.57 -16.52
CA THR A 276 4.99 8.18 -17.68
C THR A 276 3.94 7.22 -18.24
N GLY A 277 2.76 7.74 -18.58
CA GLY A 277 1.62 6.94 -19.01
C GLY A 277 0.87 6.24 -17.88
N GLY A 278 1.32 6.36 -16.62
CA GLY A 278 0.65 5.78 -15.46
C GLY A 278 -0.70 6.43 -15.12
N ASN A 279 -1.50 5.75 -14.32
CA ASN A 279 -2.84 6.16 -13.92
C ASN A 279 -2.94 6.45 -12.42
N PHE A 280 -3.89 7.30 -12.04
CA PHE A 280 -4.12 7.70 -10.66
C PHE A 280 -5.61 7.69 -10.33
N LEU A 281 -5.96 7.16 -9.16
CA LEU A 281 -7.31 7.19 -8.62
C LEU A 281 -7.27 7.69 -7.18
N CYS A 282 -8.03 8.73 -6.87
CA CYS A 282 -8.11 9.28 -5.53
C CYS A 282 -9.54 9.56 -5.13
N LYS A 283 -9.95 9.05 -3.98
CA LYS A 283 -11.17 9.50 -3.30
C LYS A 283 -11.00 10.93 -2.82
N PHE A 284 -12.06 11.72 -2.91
CA PHE A 284 -12.17 13.02 -2.28
C PHE A 284 -13.61 13.25 -1.79
N TYR A 285 -13.79 14.25 -0.93
CA TYR A 285 -15.13 14.71 -0.55
C TYR A 285 -15.42 16.02 -1.26
N GLN A 286 -16.61 16.10 -1.87
CA GLN A 286 -17.02 17.30 -2.59
C GLN A 286 -16.99 18.52 -1.68
N GLY A 287 -16.21 19.52 -2.08
CA GLY A 287 -15.99 20.78 -1.39
C GLY A 287 -15.50 21.89 -2.32
N GLU A 288 -15.05 22.99 -1.75
CA GLU A 288 -14.62 24.18 -2.50
C GLU A 288 -13.28 23.96 -3.22
N GLU A 289 -12.41 23.13 -2.63
CA GLU A 289 -11.07 22.79 -3.15
C GLU A 289 -11.09 21.83 -4.36
N ASP A 290 -12.25 21.22 -4.69
CA ASP A 290 -12.40 20.26 -5.78
C ASP A 290 -11.80 20.79 -7.10
N LYS A 291 -12.11 22.05 -7.42
CA LYS A 291 -11.67 22.69 -8.67
C LYS A 291 -10.16 22.92 -8.69
N ALA A 292 -9.60 23.35 -7.57
CA ALA A 292 -8.16 23.58 -7.45
C ALA A 292 -7.39 22.27 -7.63
N LEU A 293 -7.85 21.19 -6.99
CA LEU A 293 -7.27 19.86 -7.15
C LEU A 293 -7.41 19.34 -8.58
N GLU A 294 -8.57 19.51 -9.21
CA GLU A 294 -8.81 19.10 -10.61
C GLU A 294 -7.86 19.81 -11.58
N LEU A 295 -7.60 21.10 -11.38
CA LEU A 295 -6.65 21.87 -12.20
C LEU A 295 -5.21 21.35 -12.05
N ARG A 296 -4.80 21.00 -10.82
CA ARG A 296 -3.49 20.38 -10.58
C ARG A 296 -3.37 19.02 -11.26
N LEU A 297 -4.41 18.19 -11.19
CA LEU A 297 -4.47 16.89 -11.88
C LEU A 297 -4.38 17.05 -13.40
N LYS A 298 -5.09 18.03 -13.98
CA LYS A 298 -5.03 18.33 -15.43
C LYS A 298 -3.64 18.77 -15.91
N LYS A 299 -2.79 19.29 -15.02
CA LYS A 299 -1.40 19.58 -15.33
C LYS A 299 -0.57 18.29 -15.41
N LEU A 300 -0.80 17.34 -14.51
CA LEU A 300 -0.06 16.06 -14.43
C LEU A 300 -0.52 14.99 -15.44
N PHE A 301 -1.82 14.89 -15.70
CA PHE A 301 -2.43 13.82 -16.52
C PHE A 301 -2.97 14.35 -17.83
N GLU A 302 -2.95 13.52 -18.89
CA GLU A 302 -3.57 13.87 -20.17
C GLU A 302 -5.09 14.01 -20.05
N LYS A 303 -5.73 13.17 -19.23
CA LYS A 303 -7.18 13.17 -19.03
C LYS A 303 -7.49 13.07 -17.54
N THR A 304 -8.37 13.92 -17.07
CA THR A 304 -8.84 13.93 -15.67
C THR A 304 -10.36 13.85 -15.67
N TYR A 305 -10.91 12.93 -14.88
CA TYR A 305 -12.36 12.74 -14.73
C TYR A 305 -12.78 12.79 -13.27
N ARG A 306 -13.99 13.28 -13.04
CA ARG A 306 -14.69 13.20 -11.75
C ARG A 306 -15.80 12.17 -11.87
N ILE A 307 -15.88 11.23 -10.93
CA ILE A 307 -16.91 10.18 -10.91
C ILE A 307 -17.40 9.90 -9.50
N LYS A 308 -18.70 9.59 -9.37
CA LYS A 308 -19.25 8.95 -8.19
C LYS A 308 -19.84 7.60 -8.65
N PRO A 309 -19.26 6.46 -8.24
CA PRO A 309 -19.76 5.14 -8.64
C PRO A 309 -21.15 4.86 -8.05
N ASP A 310 -21.91 3.95 -8.64
CA ASP A 310 -23.25 3.57 -8.18
C ASP A 310 -23.20 2.80 -6.86
N SER A 311 -22.09 2.10 -6.59
CA SER A 311 -21.79 1.52 -5.28
C SER A 311 -21.38 2.54 -4.22
N SER A 312 -21.25 3.84 -4.54
CA SER A 312 -21.15 4.88 -3.52
C SER A 312 -22.51 5.19 -2.90
N ARG A 313 -22.51 5.45 -1.59
CA ARG A 313 -23.74 5.81 -0.88
C ARG A 313 -24.28 7.14 -1.40
N LYS A 314 -25.58 7.21 -1.69
CA LYS A 314 -26.22 8.43 -2.22
C LYS A 314 -26.03 9.62 -1.28
N GLU A 315 -26.15 9.38 0.02
CA GLU A 315 -25.97 10.37 1.08
C GLU A 315 -24.51 10.78 1.32
N SER A 316 -23.54 10.02 0.82
CA SER A 316 -22.12 10.37 0.97
C SER A 316 -21.75 11.49 0.00
N LYS A 317 -20.97 12.46 0.47
CA LYS A 317 -20.31 13.45 -0.40
C LYS A 317 -19.03 12.92 -1.03
N GLU A 318 -18.77 11.61 -0.97
CA GLU A 318 -17.61 11.01 -1.62
C GLU A 318 -17.75 11.05 -3.15
N ALA A 319 -16.63 11.34 -3.81
CA ALA A 319 -16.43 11.22 -5.24
C ALA A 319 -14.96 10.82 -5.49
N TYR A 320 -14.63 10.53 -6.74
CA TYR A 320 -13.32 10.04 -7.13
C TYR A 320 -12.79 10.85 -8.31
N PHE A 321 -11.52 11.24 -8.22
CA PHE A 321 -10.77 11.76 -9.35
C PHE A 321 -10.01 10.63 -10.02
N VAL A 322 -10.10 10.58 -11.34
CA VAL A 322 -9.38 9.62 -12.19
C VAL A 322 -8.44 10.41 -13.09
N GLY A 323 -7.13 10.26 -12.88
CA GLY A 323 -6.09 10.77 -13.76
C GLY A 323 -5.60 9.65 -14.67
N LEU A 324 -5.68 9.84 -16.00
CA LEU A 324 -5.20 8.87 -16.97
C LEU A 324 -4.00 9.40 -17.72
N ARG A 325 -3.02 8.52 -17.93
CA ARG A 325 -1.80 8.76 -18.71
C ARG A 325 -1.04 9.98 -18.20
N ARG A 326 -0.22 9.77 -17.17
CA ARG A 326 0.73 10.77 -16.68
C ARG A 326 1.58 11.31 -17.83
N LYS A 327 1.68 12.64 -17.94
CA LYS A 327 2.53 13.30 -18.94
C LYS A 327 4.01 13.15 -18.61
N ALA A 328 4.84 13.00 -19.64
CA ALA A 328 6.30 12.92 -19.50
C ALA A 328 6.93 14.21 -18.94
N GLY A 329 6.48 15.37 -19.44
CA GLY A 329 7.05 16.69 -19.13
C GLY A 329 6.34 17.45 -17.99
N ALA A 330 5.72 16.76 -17.04
CA ALA A 330 5.01 17.43 -15.95
C ALA A 330 5.99 18.12 -14.99
N VAL A 331 5.84 19.43 -14.80
CA VAL A 331 6.71 20.24 -13.92
C VAL A 331 6.17 20.27 -12.49
N ARG A 332 7.03 19.99 -11.51
CA ARG A 332 6.63 19.85 -10.10
C ARG A 332 5.91 21.09 -9.56
N ASN A 333 6.48 22.27 -9.75
CA ASN A 333 5.94 23.53 -9.23
C ASN A 333 4.57 23.88 -9.84
N GLU A 334 4.34 23.49 -11.09
CA GLU A 334 3.05 23.73 -11.73
C GLU A 334 1.95 22.83 -11.15
N VAL A 335 2.29 21.57 -10.85
CA VAL A 335 1.36 20.56 -10.35
C VAL A 335 1.09 20.73 -8.86
N LEU A 336 2.14 20.92 -8.05
CA LEU A 336 2.04 20.89 -6.59
C LEU A 336 2.02 22.28 -5.95
N GLY A 337 2.35 23.34 -6.70
CA GLY A 337 2.56 24.69 -6.18
C GLY A 337 4.01 24.89 -5.71
N GLY A 338 4.44 26.15 -5.61
CA GLY A 338 5.69 26.50 -4.90
C GLY A 338 5.50 26.24 -3.41
N GLY A 339 6.41 25.48 -2.82
CA GLY A 339 6.44 25.21 -1.37
C GLY A 339 6.91 26.41 -0.57
#